data_AF-A0A3D2C8U7-F1
#
_entry.id   AF-A0A3D2C8U7-F1
#
_cell.length_a   1.000
_cell.length_b   1.000
_cell.length_c   1.000
_cell.angle_alpha   90.00
_cell.angle_beta   90.00
_cell.angle_gamma   90.00
#
_symmetry.space_group_name_H-M   'P 1'
#
loop_
_entity.id
_entity.type
_entity.pdbx_description
1 polymer ?
#
loop_
_entity_poly.entity_id
_entity_poly.type
_entity_poly.pdbx_seq_one_letter_code
_entity_poly.pdbx_strand_id
1 'polypeptide(L)'
;MVLVVSQDATGLNADAESAARVTDELGLTWTVLGDYEAAWIAAWGADDDNVPQHSYTLVDAEGRLLWRLADGAKTSVEEVESVVNSALP
;
A
#
# COMPACT_ATOMS: atom_id res chain seq x y z
N MET A 1 10.41 -1.10 1.34
CA MET A 1 9.05 -0.67 0.96
C MET A 1 8.20 -1.91 0.74
N VAL A 2 6.91 -1.85 1.05
CA VAL A 2 5.95 -2.93 0.78
C VAL A 2 4.76 -2.29 0.05
N LEU A 3 4.33 -2.91 -1.04
CA LEU A 3 3.07 -2.57 -1.72
C LEU A 3 2.04 -3.64 -1.36
N VAL A 4 0.83 -3.23 -1.01
CA VAL A 4 -0.30 -4.14 -0.85
C VAL A 4 -1.30 -3.87 -1.97
N VAL A 5 -1.62 -4.90 -2.75
CA VAL A 5 -2.65 -4.86 -3.77
C VAL A 5 -3.93 -5.36 -3.12
N SER A 6 -4.93 -4.49 -2.98
CA SER A 6 -6.21 -4.88 -2.37
C SER A 6 -7.17 -5.53 -3.36
N GLN A 7 -7.05 -5.22 -4.65
CA GLN A 7 -7.98 -5.67 -5.67
C GLN A 7 -7.24 -6.12 -6.94
N ASP A 8 -7.68 -7.22 -7.53
CA ASP A 8 -7.17 -7.73 -8.80
C ASP A 8 -7.86 -7.07 -10.02
N ALA A 9 -7.44 -7.48 -11.22
CA ALA A 9 -7.99 -6.95 -12.47
C ALA A 9 -9.48 -7.30 -12.72
N THR A 10 -10.06 -8.21 -11.93
CA THR A 10 -11.46 -8.62 -12.02
C THR A 10 -12.35 -7.93 -10.98
N GLY A 11 -11.75 -7.17 -10.06
CA GLY A 11 -12.48 -6.52 -8.97
C GLY A 11 -12.57 -7.38 -7.70
N LEU A 12 -11.94 -8.55 -7.65
CA LEU A 12 -11.89 -9.40 -6.46
C LEU A 12 -10.68 -9.04 -5.59
N ASN A 13 -10.68 -9.46 -4.33
CA ASN A 13 -9.54 -9.30 -3.45
C ASN A 13 -8.30 -9.97 -4.06
N ALA A 14 -7.19 -9.25 -4.08
CA ALA A 14 -5.99 -9.75 -4.74
C ALA A 14 -5.30 -10.84 -3.91
N ASP A 15 -4.93 -11.93 -4.58
CA ASP A 15 -4.15 -13.01 -4.00
C ASP A 15 -2.64 -12.86 -4.30
N ALA A 16 -1.86 -13.88 -3.91
CA ALA A 16 -0.42 -13.90 -4.14
C ALA A 16 -0.04 -13.92 -5.63
N GLU A 17 -0.86 -14.54 -6.48
CA GLU A 17 -0.62 -14.57 -7.93
C GLU A 17 -0.80 -13.18 -8.55
N SER A 18 -1.86 -12.47 -8.13
CA SER A 18 -2.11 -11.09 -8.52
C SER A 18 -0.97 -10.16 -8.11
N ALA A 19 -0.44 -10.33 -6.89
CA ALA A 19 0.71 -9.57 -6.41
C ALA A 19 2.01 -9.87 -7.19
N ALA A 20 2.25 -11.14 -7.51
CA ALA A 20 3.40 -11.55 -8.32
C ALA A 20 3.33 -10.94 -9.73
N ARG A 21 2.16 -10.99 -10.37
CA ARG A 21 1.94 -10.37 -11.68
C ARG A 21 2.24 -8.87 -11.66
N VAL A 22 1.75 -8.13 -10.66
CA VAL A 22 2.03 -6.69 -10.51
C VAL A 22 3.53 -6.42 -10.34
N THR A 23 4.23 -7.28 -9.60
CA THR A 23 5.68 -7.19 -9.44
C THR A 23 6.40 -7.32 -10.78
N ASP A 24 6.04 -8.33 -11.57
CA ASP A 24 6.65 -8.62 -12.87
C ASP A 24 6.33 -7.56 -13.92
N GLU A 25 5.07 -7.14 -14.03
CA GLU A 25 4.60 -6.16 -15.02
C GLU A 25 5.23 -4.78 -14.84
N LEU A 26 5.42 -4.37 -13.58
CA LEU A 26 5.97 -3.05 -13.24
C LEU A 26 7.48 -3.08 -12.97
N GLY A 27 8.12 -4.26 -13.01
CA GLY A 27 9.55 -4.42 -12.75
C GLY A 27 9.96 -3.97 -11.35
N LEU A 28 9.12 -4.23 -10.34
CA LEU A 28 9.32 -3.72 -8.99
C LEU A 28 10.43 -4.50 -8.27
N THR A 29 11.25 -3.78 -7.51
CA THR A 29 12.35 -4.37 -6.72
C THR A 29 11.97 -4.58 -5.25
N TRP A 30 10.78 -4.14 -4.84
CA TRP A 30 10.27 -4.26 -3.48
C TRP A 30 9.15 -5.30 -3.39
N THR A 31 8.88 -5.76 -2.17
CA THR A 31 7.84 -6.76 -1.90
C THR A 31 6.45 -6.24 -2.23
N VAL A 32 5.68 -7.05 -2.96
CA VAL A 32 4.25 -6.84 -3.22
C VAL A 32 3.47 -7.97 -2.57
N LEU A 33 2.40 -7.64 -1.85
CA LEU A 33 1.51 -8.57 -1.16
C LEU A 33 0.08 -8.41 -1.70
N GLY A 34 -0.68 -9.51 -1.73
CA GLY A 34 -2.12 -9.49 -2.02
C GLY A 34 -2.95 -9.51 -0.74
N ASP A 35 -3.99 -8.69 -0.66
CA ASP A 35 -4.92 -8.63 0.48
C ASP A 35 -6.16 -9.53 0.27
N TYR A 36 -5.93 -10.84 0.12
CA TYR A 36 -6.98 -11.78 -0.25
C TYR A 36 -8.15 -11.82 0.74
N GLU A 37 -7.85 -11.70 2.03
CA GLU A 37 -8.84 -11.72 3.11
C GLU A 37 -9.42 -10.33 3.44
N ALA A 38 -9.04 -9.28 2.70
CA ALA A 38 -9.39 -7.88 2.99
C ALA A 38 -8.98 -7.39 4.40
N ALA A 39 -8.04 -8.08 5.05
CA ALA A 39 -7.60 -7.74 6.39
C ALA A 39 -6.76 -6.45 6.40
N TRP A 40 -5.99 -6.21 5.34
CA TRP A 40 -5.20 -4.99 5.22
C TRP A 40 -6.08 -3.77 4.97
N ILE A 41 -6.98 -3.84 3.98
CA ILE A 41 -7.89 -2.73 3.66
C ILE A 41 -8.76 -2.37 4.87
N ALA A 42 -9.26 -3.37 5.61
CA ALA A 42 -10.07 -3.15 6.80
C ALA A 42 -9.32 -2.46 7.95
N ALA A 43 -8.02 -2.74 8.11
CA ALA A 43 -7.23 -2.21 9.24
C ALA A 43 -6.48 -0.90 8.89
N TRP A 44 -5.98 -0.79 7.67
CA TRP A 44 -5.01 0.23 7.27
C TRP A 44 -5.45 1.06 6.06
N GLY A 45 -6.34 0.51 5.24
CA GLY A 45 -6.73 1.07 3.96
C GLY A 45 -7.61 2.32 4.04
N ALA A 46 -7.99 2.78 2.85
CA ALA A 46 -9.06 3.73 2.60
C ALA A 46 -10.03 3.06 1.62
N ASP A 47 -11.33 3.21 1.82
CA ASP A 47 -12.34 2.72 0.90
C ASP A 47 -13.39 3.81 0.59
N ASP A 48 -14.02 3.69 -0.58
CA ASP A 48 -15.21 4.46 -0.97
C ASP A 48 -16.24 3.46 -1.50
N ASP A 49 -17.35 3.29 -0.79
CA ASP A 49 -18.38 2.29 -1.09
C ASP A 49 -17.85 0.86 -1.33
N ASN A 50 -16.90 0.40 -0.49
CA ASN A 50 -16.18 -0.88 -0.60
C ASN A 50 -15.22 -0.99 -1.80
N VAL A 51 -14.88 0.12 -2.44
CA VAL A 51 -13.83 0.17 -3.47
C VAL A 51 -12.52 0.60 -2.81
N PRO A 52 -11.47 -0.25 -2.79
CA PRO A 52 -10.17 0.11 -2.24
C PRO A 52 -9.59 1.37 -2.88
N GLN A 53 -9.14 2.29 -2.03
CA GLN A 53 -8.50 3.54 -2.42
C GLN A 53 -7.02 3.55 -2.02
N HIS A 54 -6.28 4.56 -2.47
CA HIS A 54 -4.88 4.72 -2.10
C HIS A 54 -4.74 4.98 -0.60
N SER A 55 -3.78 4.28 0.01
CA SER A 55 -3.35 4.52 1.38
C SER A 55 -1.84 4.35 1.48
N TYR A 56 -1.23 5.18 2.31
CA TYR A 56 0.21 5.25 2.52
C TYR A 56 0.47 5.30 4.02
N THR A 57 1.44 4.52 4.47
CA THR A 57 1.83 4.45 5.88
C THR A 57 3.34 4.36 5.99
N LEU A 58 3.93 5.18 6.86
CA LEU A 58 5.32 5.09 7.25
C LEU A 58 5.41 4.57 8.69
N VAL A 59 6.17 3.51 8.87
CA VAL A 59 6.40 2.85 10.16
C VAL A 59 7.90 2.77 10.40
N ASP A 60 8.35 3.05 11.62
CA ASP A 60 9.75 2.89 11.99
C ASP A 60 10.14 1.45 12.36
N ALA A 61 11.41 1.23 12.68
CA ALA A 61 11.95 -0.08 13.04
C ALA A 61 11.37 -0.65 14.34
N GLU A 62 10.83 0.19 15.22
CA GLU A 62 10.14 -0.24 16.45
C GLU A 62 8.64 -0.49 16.24
N GLY A 63 8.14 -0.33 15.00
CA GLY A 63 6.74 -0.52 14.67
C GLY A 63 5.86 0.69 14.99
N ARG A 64 6.44 1.88 15.24
CA ARG A 64 5.68 3.11 15.50
C ARG A 64 5.28 3.77 14.19
N LEU A 65 4.03 4.24 14.14
CA LEU A 65 3.49 5.01 13.02
C LEU A 65 4.09 6.42 13.01
N LEU A 66 4.86 6.75 11.98
CA LEU A 66 5.45 8.09 11.81
C LEU A 66 4.56 8.99 10.95
N TRP A 67 3.89 8.41 9.95
CA TRP A 67 3.01 9.14 9.04
C TRP A 67 1.97 8.20 8.42
N ARG A 68 0.78 8.74 8.12
CA ARG A 68 -0.30 8.01 7.44
C ARG A 68 -1.13 8.96 6.58
N LEU A 69 -1.46 8.53 5.38
CA LEU A 69 -2.44 9.12 4.48
C LEU A 69 -3.39 8.01 4.03
N ALA A 70 -4.67 8.09 4.41
CA ALA A 70 -5.67 7.05 4.13
C ALA A 70 -7.04 7.69 3.83
N ASP A 71 -7.04 8.65 2.92
CA ASP A 71 -8.22 9.38 2.44
C ASP A 71 -8.49 9.13 0.95
N GLY A 72 -7.76 8.18 0.34
CA GLY A 72 -7.82 7.86 -1.08
C GLY A 72 -7.07 8.81 -2.00
N ALA A 73 -6.51 9.91 -1.47
CA ALA A 73 -5.70 10.83 -2.26
C ALA A 73 -4.44 10.14 -2.79
N LYS A 74 -4.06 10.47 -4.03
CA LYS A 74 -2.76 10.09 -4.57
C LYS A 74 -1.69 10.99 -3.96
N THR A 75 -0.55 10.40 -3.60
CA THR A 75 0.67 11.13 -3.21
C THR A 75 1.70 11.10 -4.33
N SER A 76 2.66 12.03 -4.31
CA SER A 76 3.84 11.95 -5.19
C SER A 76 4.99 11.18 -4.52
N VAL A 77 5.96 10.71 -5.32
CA VAL A 77 7.18 10.07 -4.81
C VAL A 77 7.98 11.07 -3.98
N GLU A 78 8.09 12.32 -4.43
CA GLU A 78 8.81 13.38 -3.74
C GLU A 78 8.21 13.69 -2.37
N GLU A 79 6.88 13.64 -2.24
CA GLU A 79 6.20 13.81 -0.96
C GLU A 79 6.53 12.66 0.00
N VAL A 80 6.49 11.41 -0.49
CA VAL A 80 6.86 10.24 0.32
C VAL A 80 8.34 10.30 0.73
N GLU A 81 9.23 10.65 -0.18
CA GLU A 81 10.66 10.81 0.11
C GLU A 81 10.91 11.92 1.14
N SER A 82 10.20 13.05 1.03
CA SER A 82 10.27 14.15 1.99
C SER A 82 9.83 13.70 3.40
N VAL A 83 8.72 12.97 3.50
CA VAL A 83 8.23 12.40 4.76
C VAL A 83 9.25 11.41 5.35
N VAL A 84 9.77 10.49 4.54
CA VAL A 84 10.78 9.52 4.96
C VAL A 84 12.04 10.23 5.46
N ASN A 85 12.59 11.16 4.70
CA ASN A 85 13.82 11.88 5.05
C ASN A 85 13.65 12.75 6.30
N SER A 86 12.45 13.30 6.53
CA SER A 86 12.16 14.08 7.74
C SER A 86 12.02 13.21 8.99
N ALA A 87 11.77 11.91 8.81
CA ALA A 87 11.54 10.96 9.87
C ALA A 87 12.81 10.14 10.24
N LEU A 88 13.85 10.22 9.40
CA LEU A 88 15.16 9.64 9.67
C LEU A 88 15.99 10.60 10.56
N PRO A 89 16.62 10.12 11.64
CA PRO A 89 17.46 10.94 12.52
C PRO A 89 18.79 11.38 11.89
#